data_AF-A0A1P9WTE1-F1
#
_entry.id   AF-A0A1P9WTE1-F1
#
_cell.length_a   1.000
_cell.length_b   1.000
_cell.length_c   1.000
_cell.angle_alpha   90.00
_cell.angle_beta   90.00
_cell.angle_gamma   90.00
#
_symmetry.space_group_name_H-M   'P 1'
#
loop_
_entity.id
_entity.type
_entity.pdbx_description
1 polymer ?
#
loop_
_entity_poly.entity_id
_entity_poly.type
_entity_poly.pdbx_seq_one_letter_code
_entity_poly.pdbx_strand_id
1 'polypeptide(L)'
;MEPIDRIDRYLSNELTSDEATAFEQELARNPDLRHLFDSLLISQRAVQVGAIRADVRQVHAQFMTQLRAERAEQDANAVEAKVIPLNSSVGRSGALGWVVRIAASVLLAVLGFGGYQLATVSEEGIYGEKFVGYQLPTTRGTDDLPSRLESRYRAGDFAGVVQQARTLPTQRPPDYFLTGVAHLELRQYESALAAFGQLQQANRQRVTPYFSSETEYYQALAYLGAKQYEPAYALFSRIYEDANHPYHAFVSRTDLWKLKLIAWKK
;
A
#
# COMPACT_ATOMS: atom_id res chain seq x y z
N MET A 1 5.03 32.22 32.23
CA MET A 1 5.43 31.53 30.97
C MET A 1 4.17 30.92 30.41
N GLU A 2 3.83 31.20 29.16
CA GLU A 2 2.63 30.62 28.54
C GLU A 2 2.73 29.09 28.53
N PRO A 3 1.64 28.34 28.79
CA PRO A 3 1.66 26.87 28.77
C PRO A 3 2.14 26.30 27.42
N ILE A 4 1.87 27.01 26.32
CA ILE A 4 2.22 26.62 24.95
C ILE A 4 3.73 26.68 24.73
N ASP A 5 4.40 27.77 25.10
CA ASP A 5 5.86 27.94 24.93
C ASP A 5 6.67 26.83 25.64
N ARG A 6 6.15 26.37 26.78
CA ARG A 6 6.79 25.32 27.59
C ARG A 6 6.61 23.93 26.98
N ILE A 7 5.47 23.70 26.32
CA ILE A 7 5.20 22.48 25.55
C ILE A 7 6.09 22.43 24.31
N ASP A 8 6.24 23.55 23.59
CA ASP A 8 7.08 23.61 22.40
C ASP A 8 8.55 23.31 22.73
N ARG A 9 9.09 23.91 23.80
CA ARG A 9 10.46 23.61 24.28
C ARG A 9 10.64 22.16 24.74
N TYR A 10 9.58 21.55 25.29
CA TYR A 10 9.61 20.13 25.63
C TYR A 10 9.67 19.25 24.36
N LEU A 11 8.85 19.57 23.36
CA LEU A 11 8.80 18.83 22.09
C LEU A 11 10.06 19.00 21.24
N SER A 12 10.75 20.14 21.34
CA SER A 12 12.05 20.39 20.70
C SER A 12 13.26 19.91 21.50
N ASN A 13 13.04 19.28 22.66
CA ASN A 13 14.10 18.77 23.55
C ASN A 13 15.05 19.87 24.07
N GLU A 14 14.52 21.07 24.32
CA GLU A 14 15.22 22.26 24.81
C GLU A 14 15.04 22.49 26.33
N LEU A 15 14.34 21.60 27.02
CA LEU A 15 14.22 21.63 28.48
C LEU A 15 15.37 20.86 29.13
N THR A 16 15.84 21.36 30.26
CA THR A 16 16.80 20.63 31.09
C THR A 16 16.13 19.41 31.74
N SER A 17 16.92 18.40 32.13
CA SER A 17 16.40 17.15 32.72
C SER A 17 15.48 17.38 33.92
N ASP A 18 15.79 18.36 34.75
CA ASP A 18 15.02 18.68 35.96
C ASP A 18 13.68 19.38 35.59
N GLU A 19 13.70 20.28 34.61
CA GLU A 19 12.50 20.97 34.11
C GLU A 19 11.56 20.03 33.34
N ALA A 20 12.11 19.08 32.57
CA ALA A 20 11.36 18.05 31.89
C ALA A 20 10.62 17.14 32.89
N THR A 21 11.31 16.70 33.95
CA THR A 21 10.71 15.87 35.01
C THR A 21 9.59 16.63 35.74
N ALA A 22 9.79 17.91 36.04
CA ALA A 22 8.76 18.75 36.67
C ALA A 22 7.55 18.96 35.75
N PHE A 23 7.78 19.11 34.44
CA PHE A 23 6.73 19.22 33.44
C PHE A 23 5.92 17.93 33.27
N GLU A 24 6.57 16.76 33.25
CA GLU A 24 5.89 15.46 33.20
C GLU A 24 5.00 15.22 34.43
N GLN A 25 5.46 15.61 35.61
CA GLN A 25 4.67 15.53 36.85
C GLN A 25 3.44 16.44 36.81
N GLU A 26 3.56 17.62 36.20
CA GLU A 26 2.45 18.55 36.01
C GLU A 26 1.45 18.04 34.96
N LEU A 27 1.95 17.47 33.86
CA LEU A 27 1.15 16.82 32.82
C LEU A 27 0.33 15.63 33.36
N ALA A 28 0.86 14.93 34.36
CA ALA A 28 0.17 13.82 35.02
C ALA A 28 -0.94 14.30 35.99
N ARG A 29 -0.81 15.50 36.55
CA ARG A 29 -1.74 16.04 37.55
C ARG A 29 -2.82 16.94 36.95
N ASN A 30 -2.55 17.55 35.80
CA ASN A 30 -3.45 18.50 35.16
C ASN A 30 -4.04 17.94 33.84
N PRO A 31 -5.32 17.52 33.83
CA PRO A 31 -5.96 16.96 32.63
C PRO A 31 -6.09 18.00 31.50
N ASP A 32 -6.28 19.28 31.81
CA ASP A 32 -6.42 20.33 30.80
C ASP A 32 -5.10 20.58 30.07
N LEU A 33 -3.98 20.57 30.82
CA LEU A 33 -2.64 20.68 30.25
C LEU A 33 -2.32 19.49 29.33
N ARG A 34 -2.79 18.29 29.70
CA ARG A 34 -2.64 17.08 28.88
C ARG A 34 -3.42 17.15 27.57
N HIS A 35 -4.66 17.65 27.61
CA HIS A 35 -5.45 17.87 26.40
C HIS A 35 -4.81 18.89 25.45
N LEU A 36 -4.24 19.95 26.01
CA LEU A 36 -3.55 20.98 25.25
C LEU A 36 -2.24 20.43 24.63
N PHE A 37 -1.48 19.64 25.37
CA PHE A 37 -0.31 18.92 24.87
C PHE A 37 -0.65 17.96 23.71
N ASP A 38 -1.69 17.12 23.87
CA ASP A 38 -2.11 16.18 22.85
C ASP A 38 -2.56 16.90 21.56
N SER A 39 -3.26 18.04 21.70
CA SER A 39 -3.72 18.85 20.57
C SER A 39 -2.57 19.48 19.79
N LEU A 40 -1.55 19.99 20.50
CA LEU A 40 -0.35 20.54 19.86
C LEU A 40 0.50 19.45 19.21
N LEU A 41 0.64 18.28 19.83
CA LEU A 41 1.35 17.14 19.26
C LEU A 41 0.72 16.66 17.95
N ILE A 42 -0.62 16.58 17.91
CA ILE A 42 -1.36 16.23 16.68
C ILE A 42 -1.14 17.30 15.60
N SER A 43 -1.22 18.57 15.97
CA SER A 43 -1.04 19.70 15.03
C SER A 43 0.37 19.72 14.44
N GLN A 44 1.40 19.53 15.26
CA GLN A 44 2.80 19.46 14.82
C GLN A 44 3.04 18.29 13.86
N ARG A 45 2.50 17.10 14.19
CA ARG A 45 2.58 15.92 13.32
C ARG A 45 1.84 16.13 11.99
N ALA A 46 0.68 16.79 12.01
CA ALA A 46 -0.07 17.11 10.80
C ALA A 46 0.69 18.08 9.89
N VAL A 47 1.34 19.10 10.46
CA VAL A 47 2.20 20.05 9.72
C VAL A 47 3.42 19.33 9.13
N GLN A 48 4.10 18.48 9.88
CA GLN A 48 5.25 17.70 9.38
C GLN A 48 4.85 16.75 8.25
N VAL A 49 3.74 16.01 8.39
CA VAL A 49 3.23 15.14 7.33
C VAL A 49 2.81 15.94 6.10
N GLY A 50 2.23 17.12 6.29
CA GLY A 50 1.90 18.06 5.23
C GLY A 50 3.12 18.53 4.45
N ALA A 51 4.19 18.92 5.16
CA ALA A 51 5.45 19.36 4.59
C ALA A 51 6.15 18.25 3.80
N ILE A 52 6.28 17.05 4.38
CA ILE A 52 6.87 15.89 3.69
C ILE A 52 6.11 15.55 2.41
N ARG A 53 4.78 15.59 2.45
CA ARG A 53 3.95 15.36 1.25
C ARG A 53 4.09 16.45 0.19
N ALA A 54 4.41 17.68 0.57
CA ALA A 54 4.69 18.77 -0.36
C ALA A 54 6.06 18.56 -1.02
N ASP A 55 7.08 18.24 -0.24
CA ASP A 55 8.43 17.96 -0.72
C ASP A 55 8.46 16.79 -1.69
N VAL A 56 7.81 15.67 -1.34
CA VAL A 56 7.71 14.50 -2.23
C VAL A 56 7.01 14.84 -3.54
N ARG A 57 5.94 15.66 -3.50
CA ARG A 57 5.24 16.10 -4.71
C ARG A 57 6.10 17.01 -5.58
N GLN A 58 6.87 17.90 -4.98
CA GLN A 58 7.79 18.78 -5.70
C GLN A 58 8.92 17.99 -6.36
N VAL A 59 9.58 17.09 -5.62
CA VAL A 59 10.63 16.21 -6.17
C VAL A 59 10.07 15.35 -7.30
N HIS A 60 8.87 14.80 -7.12
CA HIS A 60 8.21 14.01 -8.16
C HIS A 60 7.88 14.85 -9.41
N ALA A 61 7.38 16.08 -9.23
CA ALA A 61 7.09 16.98 -10.34
C ALA A 61 8.36 17.37 -11.12
N GLN A 62 9.46 17.65 -10.42
CA GLN A 62 10.76 17.95 -11.03
C GLN A 62 11.28 16.76 -11.85
N PHE A 63 11.23 15.56 -11.27
CA PHE A 63 11.62 14.32 -11.96
C PHE A 63 10.78 14.05 -13.21
N MET A 64 9.46 14.23 -13.12
CA MET A 64 8.55 14.05 -14.26
C MET A 64 8.76 15.11 -15.35
N THR A 65 9.24 16.30 -14.99
CA THR A 65 9.54 17.37 -15.95
C THR A 65 10.84 17.08 -16.69
N GLN A 66 11.86 16.58 -15.98
CA GLN A 66 13.11 16.09 -16.59
C GLN A 66 12.85 14.95 -17.57
N LEU A 67 12.06 13.93 -17.18
CA LEU A 67 11.72 12.82 -18.07
C LEU A 67 10.92 13.26 -19.31
N ARG A 68 10.09 14.30 -19.19
CA ARG A 68 9.37 14.87 -20.35
C ARG A 68 10.30 15.67 -21.25
N ALA A 69 11.24 16.42 -20.69
CA ALA A 69 12.24 17.15 -21.46
C ALA A 69 13.18 16.19 -22.21
N GLU A 70 13.65 15.13 -21.56
CA GLU A 70 14.49 14.09 -22.18
C GLU A 70 13.75 13.35 -23.31
N ARG A 71 12.45 13.06 -23.14
CA ARG A 71 11.61 12.48 -24.20
C ARG A 71 11.33 13.47 -25.34
N ALA A 72 11.09 14.74 -25.03
CA ALA A 72 10.88 15.77 -26.04
C ALA A 72 12.17 16.06 -26.84
N GLU A 73 13.35 15.96 -26.23
CA GLU A 73 14.64 16.02 -26.93
C GLU A 73 14.90 14.79 -27.80
N GLN A 74 14.41 13.61 -27.38
CA GLN A 74 14.45 12.40 -28.21
C GLN A 74 13.47 12.48 -29.41
N ASP A 75 12.29 13.07 -29.22
CA ASP A 75 11.27 13.23 -30.27
C ASP A 75 11.59 14.40 -31.22
N ALA A 76 12.22 15.48 -30.74
CA ALA A 76 12.66 16.60 -31.57
C ALA A 76 13.84 16.23 -32.49
N ASN A 77 14.68 15.26 -32.09
CA ASN A 77 15.73 14.69 -32.93
C ASN A 77 15.21 13.63 -33.93
N ALA A 78 13.91 13.32 -33.93
CA ALA A 78 13.29 12.35 -34.84
C ALA A 78 12.69 12.98 -36.11
N VAL A 79 12.72 14.32 -36.27
CA VAL A 79 12.16 15.02 -37.43
C VAL A 79 13.21 15.92 -38.10
N GLU A 80 14.15 15.30 -38.81
CA GLU A 80 14.72 15.86 -40.05
C GLU A 80 15.44 14.72 -40.79
N ALA A 81 14.68 13.96 -41.57
CA ALA A 81 15.21 12.90 -42.42
C ALA A 81 15.98 13.54 -43.59
N LYS A 82 17.26 13.88 -43.34
CA LYS A 82 18.22 14.18 -44.40
C LYS A 82 18.42 12.92 -45.23
N VAL A 83 17.95 12.96 -46.48
CA VAL A 83 18.15 11.88 -47.45
C VAL A 83 19.65 11.75 -47.72
N ILE A 84 20.27 10.69 -47.20
CA ILE A 84 21.65 10.33 -47.48
C ILE A 84 21.62 9.35 -48.66
N PRO A 85 22.28 9.64 -49.80
CA PRO A 85 22.36 8.68 -50.89
C PRO A 85 23.13 7.43 -50.42
N LEU A 86 22.52 6.27 -50.63
CA LEU A 86 23.12 4.95 -50.38
C LEU A 86 24.22 4.70 -51.41
N ASN A 87 25.44 5.13 -51.12
CA ASN A 87 26.64 4.59 -51.76
C ASN A 87 27.04 3.32 -51.00
N SER A 88 26.69 2.16 -51.55
CA SER A 88 27.21 0.87 -51.12
C SER A 88 28.66 0.73 -51.56
N SER A 89 29.57 1.20 -50.71
CA SER A 89 30.99 0.85 -50.76
C SER A 89 31.38 0.20 -49.44
N VAL A 90 31.69 -1.09 -49.56
CA VAL A 90 32.24 -1.95 -48.52
C VAL A 90 33.51 -1.31 -47.94
N GLY A 91 33.46 -0.92 -46.67
CA GLY A 91 34.60 -0.37 -45.95
C GLY A 91 34.43 -0.49 -44.43
N ARG A 92 35.07 -1.51 -43.85
CA ARG A 92 35.32 -1.66 -42.40
C ARG A 92 35.63 -0.31 -41.74
N SER A 93 34.73 0.28 -40.93
CA SER A 93 35.12 1.36 -40.01
C SER A 93 34.10 1.67 -38.89
N GLY A 94 34.58 1.60 -37.64
CA GLY A 94 34.26 2.53 -36.55
C GLY A 94 32.90 2.41 -35.86
N ALA A 95 31.85 2.98 -36.47
CA ALA A 95 30.65 3.39 -35.73
C ALA A 95 29.57 2.30 -35.63
N LEU A 96 29.39 1.48 -36.68
CA LEU A 96 28.36 0.42 -36.68
C LEU A 96 28.66 -0.67 -35.64
N GLY A 97 29.94 -0.96 -35.40
CA GLY A 97 30.36 -1.91 -34.36
C GLY A 97 30.02 -1.43 -32.95
N TRP A 98 30.06 -0.13 -32.68
CA TRP A 98 29.72 0.43 -31.38
C TRP A 98 28.21 0.45 -31.14
N VAL A 99 27.40 0.83 -32.12
CA VAL A 99 25.93 0.83 -31.99
C VAL A 99 25.40 -0.61 -31.84
N VAL A 100 25.93 -1.57 -32.59
CA VAL A 100 25.55 -2.99 -32.43
C VAL A 100 25.98 -3.53 -31.06
N ARG A 101 27.13 -3.12 -30.52
CA ARG A 101 27.56 -3.50 -29.16
C ARG A 101 26.68 -2.89 -28.07
N ILE A 102 26.31 -1.61 -28.21
CA ILE A 102 25.39 -0.93 -27.28
C ILE A 102 24.01 -1.61 -27.32
N ALA A 103 23.46 -1.86 -28.52
CA ALA A 103 22.20 -2.57 -28.68
C ALA A 103 22.25 -3.99 -28.07
N ALA A 104 23.33 -4.74 -28.30
CA ALA A 104 23.50 -6.06 -27.72
C ALA A 104 23.64 -6.03 -26.20
N SER A 105 24.31 -5.04 -25.61
CA SER A 105 24.42 -4.87 -24.16
C SER A 105 23.09 -4.48 -23.50
N VAL A 106 22.31 -3.59 -24.13
CA VAL A 106 20.97 -3.24 -23.66
C VAL A 106 20.04 -4.44 -23.76
N LEU A 107 20.11 -5.19 -24.86
CA LEU A 107 19.32 -6.41 -25.03
C LEU A 107 19.69 -7.47 -23.98
N LEU A 108 20.98 -7.68 -23.70
CA LEU A 108 21.44 -8.56 -22.61
C LEU A 108 20.99 -8.07 -21.24
N ALA A 109 21.01 -6.76 -20.98
CA ALA A 109 20.52 -6.18 -19.73
C ALA A 109 19.00 -6.36 -19.59
N VAL A 110 18.22 -6.16 -20.65
CA VAL A 110 16.77 -6.38 -20.65
C VAL A 110 16.42 -7.85 -20.50
N LEU A 111 17.11 -8.75 -21.19
CA LEU A 111 16.92 -10.20 -21.06
C LEU A 111 17.38 -10.71 -19.69
N GLY A 112 18.49 -10.19 -19.18
CA GLY A 112 18.99 -10.50 -17.84
C GLY A 112 18.05 -10.01 -16.74
N PHE A 113 17.57 -8.77 -16.84
CA PHE A 113 16.59 -8.20 -15.90
C PHE A 113 15.23 -8.90 -16.01
N GLY A 114 14.75 -9.15 -17.22
CA GLY A 114 13.50 -9.88 -17.46
C GLY A 114 13.57 -11.32 -16.96
N GLY A 115 14.68 -12.02 -17.23
CA GLY A 115 14.93 -13.37 -16.73
C GLY A 115 15.05 -13.42 -15.21
N TYR A 116 15.74 -12.45 -14.60
CA TYR A 116 15.82 -12.30 -13.15
C TYR A 116 14.43 -12.08 -12.54
N GLN A 117 13.64 -11.15 -13.06
CA GLN A 117 12.28 -10.89 -12.59
C GLN A 117 11.37 -12.12 -12.74
N LEU A 118 11.49 -12.87 -13.85
CA LEU A 118 10.75 -14.13 -14.05
C LEU A 118 11.12 -15.23 -13.04
N ALA A 119 12.35 -15.19 -12.51
CA ALA A 119 12.83 -16.13 -11.50
C ALA A 119 12.47 -15.70 -10.08
N THR A 120 12.39 -14.39 -9.79
CA THR A 120 12.16 -13.86 -8.44
C THR A 120 10.71 -13.47 -8.15
N VAL A 121 9.89 -13.20 -9.18
CA VAL A 121 8.47 -12.91 -8.99
C VAL A 121 7.73 -14.21 -8.65
N SER A 122 7.38 -14.36 -7.37
CA SER A 122 6.57 -15.46 -6.85
C SER A 122 5.28 -14.93 -6.21
N GLU A 123 4.30 -15.82 -6.10
CA GLU A 123 3.02 -15.55 -5.45
C GLU A 123 3.23 -15.17 -3.98
N GLU A 124 4.07 -15.93 -3.28
CA GLU A 124 4.41 -15.70 -1.88
C GLU A 124 5.13 -14.36 -1.70
N GLY A 125 5.94 -13.94 -2.67
CA GLY A 125 6.62 -12.66 -2.66
C GLY A 125 5.65 -11.49 -2.74
N ILE A 126 4.71 -11.51 -3.71
CA ILE A 126 3.71 -10.44 -3.85
C ILE A 126 2.73 -10.46 -2.68
N TYR A 127 2.22 -11.63 -2.29
CA TYR A 127 1.31 -11.73 -1.16
C TYR A 127 1.99 -11.23 0.13
N GLY A 128 3.22 -11.64 0.41
CA GLY A 128 3.95 -11.20 1.60
C GLY A 128 4.27 -9.71 1.61
N GLU A 129 4.53 -9.10 0.44
CA GLU A 129 4.75 -7.66 0.31
C GLU A 129 3.45 -6.85 0.54
N LYS A 130 2.30 -7.38 0.08
CA LYS A 130 1.02 -6.65 0.09
C LYS A 130 0.14 -6.95 1.28
N PHE A 131 0.25 -8.13 1.87
CA PHE A 131 -0.58 -8.48 3.01
C PHE A 131 -0.15 -7.70 4.25
N VAL A 132 -1.01 -6.78 4.67
CA VAL A 132 -0.89 -6.06 5.94
C VAL A 132 -2.00 -6.59 6.85
N GLY A 133 -1.62 -7.06 8.04
CA GLY A 133 -2.59 -7.56 9.03
C GLY A 133 -3.58 -6.46 9.41
N TYR A 134 -4.87 -6.76 9.36
CA TYR A 134 -5.91 -5.79 9.71
C TYR A 134 -5.94 -5.55 11.21
N GLN A 135 -6.03 -4.29 11.61
CA GLN A 135 -6.17 -3.90 13.02
C GLN A 135 -7.54 -3.27 13.22
N LEU A 136 -8.30 -3.79 14.21
CA LEU A 136 -9.58 -3.17 14.55
C LEU A 136 -9.34 -1.77 15.11
N PRO A 137 -10.03 -0.74 14.59
CA PRO A 137 -10.04 0.57 15.21
C PRO A 137 -10.49 0.47 16.68
N THR A 138 -9.72 1.03 17.60
CA THR A 138 -10.14 1.17 18.99
C THR A 138 -11.10 2.35 19.11
N THR A 139 -12.40 2.09 19.03
CA THR A 139 -13.42 3.11 19.33
C THR A 139 -13.41 3.41 20.82
N ARG A 140 -13.06 4.65 21.18
CA ARG A 140 -13.19 5.18 22.53
C ARG A 140 -14.61 5.77 22.67
N GLY A 141 -15.61 4.91 22.86
CA GLY A 141 -16.99 5.34 23.08
C GLY A 141 -18.02 4.27 22.72
N THR A 142 -19.05 4.20 23.56
CA THR A 142 -20.21 3.27 23.61
C THR A 142 -19.93 1.87 24.16
N ASP A 143 -20.74 1.50 25.17
CA ASP A 143 -20.66 0.35 26.09
C ASP A 143 -20.80 -1.04 25.44
N ASP A 144 -20.49 -1.20 24.16
CA ASP A 144 -20.49 -2.52 23.52
C ASP A 144 -19.16 -3.21 23.87
N LEU A 145 -19.24 -4.11 24.85
CA LEU A 145 -18.18 -5.07 25.13
C LEU A 145 -17.80 -5.77 23.82
N PRO A 146 -16.49 -5.85 23.47
CA PRO A 146 -16.07 -6.49 22.24
C PRO A 146 -16.61 -7.92 22.20
N SER A 147 -17.19 -8.30 21.06
CA SER A 147 -17.70 -9.65 20.90
C SER A 147 -16.59 -10.67 21.20
N ARG A 148 -16.93 -11.89 21.62
CA ARG A 148 -15.93 -12.95 21.86
C ARG A 148 -15.02 -13.18 20.64
N LEU A 149 -15.57 -12.99 19.44
CA LEU A 149 -14.85 -13.09 18.18
C LEU A 149 -13.86 -11.93 17.99
N GLU A 150 -14.30 -10.68 18.22
CA GLU A 150 -13.42 -9.50 18.18
C GLU A 150 -12.30 -9.57 19.22
N SER A 151 -12.59 -10.05 20.42
CA SER A 151 -11.62 -10.21 21.49
C SER A 151 -10.51 -11.19 21.11
N ARG A 152 -10.86 -12.34 20.51
CA ARG A 152 -9.89 -13.31 19.99
C ARG A 152 -9.08 -12.73 18.83
N TYR A 153 -9.73 -12.00 17.93
CA TYR A 153 -9.06 -11.37 16.81
C TYR A 153 -7.99 -10.36 17.28
N ARG A 154 -8.35 -9.48 18.24
CA ARG A 154 -7.40 -8.53 18.84
C ARG A 154 -6.22 -9.20 19.55
N ALA A 155 -6.43 -10.41 20.08
CA ALA A 155 -5.38 -11.22 20.69
C ALA A 155 -4.47 -11.95 19.68
N GLY A 156 -4.75 -11.84 18.37
CA GLY A 156 -4.04 -12.59 17.32
C GLY A 156 -4.41 -14.07 17.26
N ASP A 157 -5.45 -14.51 17.98
CA ASP A 157 -5.94 -15.89 17.97
C ASP A 157 -6.84 -16.14 16.75
N PHE A 158 -6.25 -16.10 15.56
CA PHE A 158 -6.97 -16.26 14.29
C PHE A 158 -7.61 -17.64 14.16
N ALA A 159 -6.96 -18.69 14.68
CA ALA A 159 -7.53 -20.03 14.71
C ALA A 159 -8.80 -20.08 15.60
N GLY A 160 -8.76 -19.44 16.77
CA GLY A 160 -9.91 -19.31 17.64
C GLY A 160 -11.02 -18.44 17.06
N VAL A 161 -10.70 -17.41 16.27
CA VAL A 161 -11.71 -16.62 15.51
C VAL A 161 -12.48 -17.54 14.56
N VAL A 162 -11.77 -18.31 13.73
CA VAL A 162 -12.39 -19.22 12.76
C VAL A 162 -13.24 -20.29 13.46
N GLN A 163 -12.75 -20.85 14.57
CA GLN A 163 -13.52 -21.81 15.36
C GLN A 163 -14.78 -21.19 15.97
N GLN A 164 -14.66 -20.00 16.58
CA GLN A 164 -15.77 -19.30 17.19
C GLN A 164 -16.84 -18.95 16.15
N ALA A 165 -16.46 -18.48 14.96
CA ALA A 165 -17.36 -18.12 13.88
C ALA A 165 -18.30 -19.28 13.48
N ARG A 166 -17.79 -20.52 13.46
CA ARG A 166 -18.57 -21.73 13.12
C ARG A 166 -19.63 -22.08 14.16
N THR A 167 -19.46 -21.64 15.40
CA THR A 167 -20.41 -21.90 16.50
C THR A 167 -21.50 -20.85 16.61
N LEU A 168 -21.36 -19.72 15.90
CA LEU A 168 -22.34 -18.64 15.95
C LEU A 168 -23.59 -19.04 15.13
N PRO A 169 -24.79 -19.06 15.74
CA PRO A 169 -26.02 -19.39 15.03
C PRO A 169 -26.38 -18.33 13.98
N THR A 170 -25.92 -17.09 14.16
CA THR A 170 -26.06 -16.00 13.19
C THR A 170 -24.84 -15.09 13.31
N GLN A 171 -24.15 -14.87 12.20
CA GLN A 171 -23.02 -13.94 12.13
C GLN A 171 -23.49 -12.58 11.64
N ARG A 172 -22.96 -11.51 12.25
CA ARG A 172 -23.15 -10.12 11.82
C ARG A 172 -22.11 -9.80 10.72
N PRO A 173 -22.30 -8.72 9.93
CA PRO A 173 -21.31 -8.32 8.91
C PRO A 173 -19.86 -8.18 9.43
N PRO A 174 -19.60 -7.57 10.61
CA PRO A 174 -18.25 -7.55 11.17
C PRO A 174 -17.66 -8.95 11.45
N ASP A 175 -18.50 -9.90 11.85
CA ASP A 175 -18.05 -11.26 12.17
C ASP A 175 -17.58 -11.98 10.89
N TYR A 176 -18.27 -11.79 9.76
CA TYR A 176 -17.84 -12.32 8.45
C TYR A 176 -16.53 -11.70 7.98
N PHE A 177 -16.39 -10.37 8.12
CA PHE A 177 -15.16 -9.66 7.75
C PHE A 177 -13.96 -10.19 8.54
N LEU A 178 -14.07 -10.23 9.87
CA LEU A 178 -12.99 -10.70 10.75
C LEU A 178 -12.65 -12.17 10.51
N THR A 179 -13.65 -13.00 10.23
CA THR A 179 -13.42 -14.41 9.86
C THR A 179 -12.65 -14.51 8.54
N GLY A 180 -12.99 -13.70 7.54
CA GLY A 180 -12.27 -13.65 6.27
C GLY A 180 -10.81 -13.24 6.41
N VAL A 181 -10.53 -12.18 7.17
CA VAL A 181 -9.15 -11.76 7.42
C VAL A 181 -8.39 -12.77 8.30
N ALA A 182 -9.04 -13.39 9.29
CA ALA A 182 -8.41 -14.46 10.08
C ALA A 182 -8.04 -15.66 9.19
N HIS A 183 -8.86 -16.01 8.20
CA HIS A 183 -8.50 -17.02 7.21
C HIS A 183 -7.29 -16.60 6.35
N LEU A 184 -7.14 -15.32 5.99
CA LEU A 184 -5.96 -14.82 5.27
C LEU A 184 -4.68 -14.93 6.10
N GLU A 185 -4.73 -14.58 7.39
CA GLU A 185 -3.62 -14.74 8.32
C GLU A 185 -3.17 -16.22 8.42
N LEU A 186 -4.13 -17.14 8.35
CA LEU A 186 -3.89 -18.59 8.35
C LEU A 186 -3.57 -19.15 6.96
N ARG A 187 -3.45 -18.31 5.92
CA ARG A 187 -3.25 -18.70 4.51
C ARG A 187 -4.32 -19.64 3.95
N GLN A 188 -5.53 -19.57 4.49
CA GLN A 188 -6.71 -20.35 4.09
C GLN A 188 -7.54 -19.57 3.06
N TYR A 189 -6.95 -19.32 1.89
CA TYR A 189 -7.46 -18.34 0.92
C TYR A 189 -8.87 -18.63 0.41
N GLU A 190 -9.19 -19.89 0.07
CA GLU A 190 -10.55 -20.26 -0.37
C GLU A 190 -11.60 -20.06 0.73
N SER A 191 -11.23 -20.29 1.99
CA SER A 191 -12.12 -20.03 3.12
C SER A 191 -12.30 -18.53 3.38
N ALA A 192 -11.24 -17.73 3.14
CA ALA A 192 -11.33 -16.27 3.18
C ALA A 192 -12.30 -15.75 2.11
N LEU A 193 -12.18 -16.23 0.87
CA LEU A 193 -13.08 -15.89 -0.24
C LEU A 193 -14.54 -16.22 0.11
N ALA A 194 -14.80 -17.39 0.71
CA ALA A 194 -16.14 -17.76 1.14
C ALA A 194 -16.69 -16.79 2.20
N ALA A 195 -15.90 -16.41 3.21
CA ALA A 195 -16.31 -15.46 4.25
C ALA A 195 -16.59 -14.06 3.69
N PHE A 196 -15.75 -13.55 2.79
CA PHE A 196 -15.98 -12.27 2.10
C PHE A 196 -17.22 -12.31 1.21
N GLY A 197 -17.50 -13.44 0.55
CA GLY A 197 -18.73 -13.64 -0.20
C GLY A 197 -19.99 -13.54 0.67
N GLN A 198 -19.95 -14.11 1.88
CA GLN A 198 -21.06 -13.99 2.85
C GLN A 198 -21.24 -12.54 3.32
N LEU A 199 -20.15 -11.81 3.59
CA LEU A 199 -20.19 -10.40 3.92
C LEU A 199 -20.82 -9.56 2.80
N GLN A 200 -20.39 -9.77 1.56
CA GLN A 200 -20.97 -9.09 0.40
C GLN A 200 -22.46 -9.37 0.27
N GLN A 201 -22.89 -10.62 0.49
CA GLN A 201 -24.31 -10.98 0.48
C GLN A 201 -25.09 -10.28 1.60
N ALA A 202 -24.54 -10.22 2.81
CA ALA A 202 -25.13 -9.50 3.94
C ALA A 202 -25.19 -7.97 3.73
N ASN A 203 -24.34 -7.43 2.85
CA ASN A 203 -24.30 -6.02 2.50
C ASN A 203 -25.27 -5.63 1.36
N ARG A 204 -25.75 -6.58 0.53
CA ARG A 204 -26.60 -6.28 -0.65
C ARG A 204 -27.87 -5.49 -0.32
N GLN A 205 -28.40 -5.66 0.89
CA GLN A 205 -29.65 -5.02 1.33
C GLN A 205 -29.41 -3.76 2.18
N ARG A 206 -28.15 -3.35 2.34
CA ARG A 206 -27.77 -2.22 3.21
C ARG A 206 -27.54 -0.96 2.40
N VAL A 207 -28.05 0.16 2.89
CA VAL A 207 -27.78 1.49 2.34
C VAL A 207 -26.29 1.84 2.47
N THR A 208 -25.69 1.47 3.62
CA THR A 208 -24.25 1.63 3.87
C THR A 208 -23.62 0.26 4.11
N PRO A 209 -22.90 -0.30 3.12
CA PRO A 209 -22.20 -1.57 3.26
C PRO A 209 -21.10 -1.50 4.35
N TYR A 210 -20.97 -2.57 5.13
CA TYR A 210 -19.88 -2.71 6.10
C TYR A 210 -18.58 -3.16 5.41
N PHE A 211 -17.45 -2.53 5.76
CA PHE A 211 -16.11 -2.91 5.32
C PHE A 211 -15.94 -3.07 3.80
N SER A 212 -16.65 -2.26 2.99
CA SER A 212 -16.71 -2.48 1.54
C SER A 212 -15.33 -2.39 0.89
N SER A 213 -14.61 -1.31 1.14
CA SER A 213 -13.29 -1.05 0.55
C SER A 213 -12.22 -2.01 1.08
N GLU A 214 -12.29 -2.32 2.37
CA GLU A 214 -11.42 -3.31 3.01
C GLU A 214 -11.64 -4.69 2.39
N THR A 215 -12.91 -5.09 2.20
CA THR A 215 -13.26 -6.37 1.60
C THR A 215 -12.74 -6.47 0.17
N GLU A 216 -12.87 -5.42 -0.65
CA GLU A 216 -12.32 -5.44 -2.01
C GLU A 216 -10.80 -5.69 -2.03
N TYR A 217 -10.04 -5.04 -1.16
CA TYR A 217 -8.60 -5.22 -1.07
C TYR A 217 -8.20 -6.60 -0.55
N TYR A 218 -8.75 -7.03 0.59
CA TYR A 218 -8.42 -8.32 1.17
C TYR A 218 -8.94 -9.50 0.34
N GLN A 219 -10.04 -9.33 -0.39
CA GLN A 219 -10.50 -10.32 -1.35
C GLN A 219 -9.57 -10.43 -2.56
N ALA A 220 -8.99 -9.32 -3.05
CA ALA A 220 -7.97 -9.37 -4.09
C ALA A 220 -6.73 -10.16 -3.63
N LEU A 221 -6.31 -9.97 -2.37
CA LEU A 221 -5.23 -10.75 -1.75
C LEU A 221 -5.61 -12.23 -1.58
N ALA A 222 -6.86 -12.52 -1.21
CA ALA A 222 -7.37 -13.89 -1.13
C ALA A 222 -7.34 -14.58 -2.49
N TYR A 223 -7.79 -13.92 -3.56
CA TYR A 223 -7.72 -14.44 -4.92
C TYR A 223 -6.27 -14.67 -5.36
N LEU A 224 -5.36 -13.74 -5.06
CA LEU A 224 -3.93 -13.88 -5.35
C LEU A 224 -3.35 -15.13 -4.66
N GLY A 225 -3.60 -15.30 -3.36
CA GLY A 225 -3.14 -16.46 -2.60
C GLY A 225 -3.78 -17.78 -3.07
N ALA A 226 -5.04 -17.72 -3.52
CA ALA A 226 -5.77 -18.84 -4.11
C ALA A 226 -5.37 -19.14 -5.57
N LYS A 227 -4.37 -18.43 -6.13
CA LYS A 227 -3.91 -18.58 -7.53
C LYS A 227 -4.98 -18.24 -8.58
N GLN A 228 -6.00 -17.47 -8.18
CA GLN A 228 -7.05 -16.97 -9.06
C GLN A 228 -6.65 -15.56 -9.56
N TYR A 229 -5.73 -15.51 -10.52
CA TYR A 229 -5.08 -14.25 -10.90
C TYR A 229 -5.98 -13.27 -11.65
N GLU A 230 -6.86 -13.77 -12.51
CA GLU A 230 -7.81 -12.93 -13.25
C GLU A 230 -8.73 -12.12 -12.30
N PRO A 231 -9.45 -12.74 -11.34
CA PRO A 231 -10.25 -11.97 -10.39
C PRO A 231 -9.39 -11.11 -9.44
N ALA A 232 -8.18 -11.55 -9.07
CA ALA A 232 -7.25 -10.72 -8.29
C ALA A 232 -6.86 -9.45 -9.06
N TYR A 233 -6.49 -9.60 -10.34
CA TYR A 233 -6.14 -8.50 -11.23
C TYR A 233 -7.31 -7.54 -11.40
N ALA A 234 -8.53 -8.05 -11.63
CA ALA A 234 -9.70 -7.21 -11.80
C ALA A 234 -9.96 -6.31 -10.58
N LEU A 235 -9.88 -6.85 -9.36
CA LEU A 235 -10.04 -6.08 -8.13
C LEU A 235 -8.89 -5.09 -7.92
N PHE A 236 -7.63 -5.51 -8.07
CA PHE A 236 -6.50 -4.60 -7.94
C PHE A 236 -6.52 -3.49 -9.00
N SER A 237 -6.93 -3.76 -10.23
CA SER A 237 -7.07 -2.75 -11.28
C SER A 237 -8.12 -1.71 -10.89
N ARG A 238 -9.28 -2.15 -10.38
CA ARG A 238 -10.32 -1.23 -9.89
C ARG A 238 -9.80 -0.35 -8.75
N ILE A 239 -9.13 -0.93 -7.76
CA ILE A 239 -8.54 -0.20 -6.63
C ILE A 239 -7.49 0.81 -7.12
N TYR A 240 -6.68 0.42 -8.11
CA TYR A 240 -5.67 1.30 -8.70
C TYR A 240 -6.29 2.43 -9.55
N GLU A 241 -7.40 2.17 -10.25
CA GLU A 241 -8.05 3.16 -11.11
C GLU A 241 -8.89 4.17 -10.33
N ASP A 242 -9.43 3.78 -9.17
CA ASP A 242 -10.17 4.69 -8.28
C ASP A 242 -9.21 5.42 -7.32
N ALA A 243 -8.88 6.67 -7.66
CA ALA A 243 -8.02 7.52 -6.84
C ALA A 243 -8.61 7.85 -5.45
N ASN A 244 -9.91 7.67 -5.24
CA ASN A 244 -10.56 7.89 -3.94
C ASN A 244 -10.64 6.60 -3.12
N HIS A 245 -10.25 5.45 -3.67
CA HIS A 245 -10.28 4.19 -2.94
C HIS A 245 -9.26 4.23 -1.79
N PRO A 246 -9.61 3.87 -0.53
CA PRO A 246 -8.69 3.92 0.60
C PRO A 246 -7.41 3.11 0.41
N TYR A 247 -7.50 2.05 -0.39
CA TYR A 247 -6.38 1.15 -0.72
C TYR A 247 -5.68 1.49 -2.03
N HIS A 248 -6.02 2.60 -2.71
CA HIS A 248 -5.39 3.00 -3.98
C HIS A 248 -3.87 3.00 -3.89
N ALA A 249 -3.31 3.62 -2.85
CA ALA A 249 -1.86 3.72 -2.64
C ALA A 249 -1.16 2.37 -2.35
N PHE A 250 -1.92 1.32 -2.03
CA PHE A 250 -1.39 -0.03 -1.76
C PHE A 250 -1.23 -0.86 -3.04
N VAL A 251 -1.74 -0.35 -4.17
CA VAL A 251 -1.66 -1.00 -5.48
C VAL A 251 -0.91 -0.10 -6.45
N SER A 252 0.08 -0.65 -7.13
CA SER A 252 0.88 0.06 -8.13
C SER A 252 0.75 -0.56 -9.51
N ARG A 253 1.10 0.21 -10.56
CA ARG A 253 1.21 -0.33 -11.93
C ARG A 253 2.16 -1.52 -12.01
N THR A 254 3.23 -1.49 -11.22
CA THR A 254 4.18 -2.61 -11.15
C THR A 254 3.54 -3.86 -10.58
N ASP A 255 2.64 -3.75 -9.61
CA ASP A 255 1.91 -4.90 -9.05
C ASP A 255 0.97 -5.50 -10.09
N LEU A 256 0.20 -4.67 -10.79
CA LEU A 256 -0.69 -5.11 -11.87
C LEU A 256 0.08 -5.83 -12.98
N TRP A 257 1.27 -5.33 -13.34
CA TRP A 257 2.14 -5.96 -14.31
C TRP A 257 2.68 -7.31 -13.82
N LYS A 258 3.16 -7.38 -12.57
CA LYS A 258 3.61 -8.64 -11.95
C LYS A 258 2.48 -9.69 -11.92
N LEU A 259 1.24 -9.29 -11.58
CA LEU A 259 0.09 -10.20 -11.60
C LEU A 259 -0.18 -10.77 -13.00
N LYS A 260 -0.18 -9.92 -14.04
CA LYS A 260 -0.33 -10.38 -15.43
C LYS A 260 0.77 -11.34 -15.86
N LEU A 261 2.00 -11.06 -15.45
CA LEU A 261 3.14 -11.93 -15.74
C LEU A 261 3.00 -13.31 -15.09
N ILE A 262 2.54 -13.37 -13.83
CA ILE A 262 2.26 -14.64 -13.14
C ILE A 262 1.10 -15.38 -13.82
N ALA A 263 0.02 -14.68 -14.16
CA ALA A 263 -1.14 -15.26 -14.83
C ALA A 263 -0.75 -15.91 -16.17
N TRP A 264 0.13 -15.26 -16.93
CA TRP A 264 0.61 -15.78 -18.21
C TRP A 264 1.56 -16.98 -18.08
N LYS A 265 2.25 -17.14 -16.95
CA LYS A 265 3.20 -18.23 -16.71
C LYS A 265 2.52 -19.57 -16.39
N LYS A 266 1.25 -19.55 -15.97
CA LYS A 266 0.48 -20.75 -15.58
C LYS A 266 -0.46 -21.21 -16.67
#